data_AF-A0A3C1BGC4-F1
#
_entry.id   AF-A0A3C1BGC4-F1
#
_cell.length_a   1.000
_cell.length_b   1.000
_cell.length_c   1.000
_cell.angle_alpha   90.00
_cell.angle_beta   90.00
_cell.angle_gamma   90.00
#
_symmetry.space_group_name_H-M   'P 1'
#
loop_
_entity.id
_entity.type
_entity.pdbx_description
1 polymer ?
#
loop_
_entity_poly.entity_id
_entity_poly.type
_entity_poly.pdbx_seq_one_letter_code
_entity_poly.pdbx_strand_id
1 'polypeptide(L)'
;MQLKAGYIIDAIGKVITDYKSNLNRRIPTDQIKLDQINGLLQYVSSFDVEFPPPYQHYPDFKTLKPVLATLNNIITRGLPTRAPIILENLFSEINLIESKIDDEFNYPVLKKEIPFDTIFQLLHILEPKLEISENQYGGLPGSFSEWKFLDVALKDFPFAKQIFQSQRDLATIGNGLAGGRTLDFSFEFPYLITNSVGNLTDKQKQGIIFEFDGPHHQLKTVKYFDNYRDEFADENNFETLRPIF
;
A
#
# COMPACT_ATOMS: atom_id res chain seq x y z
N MET A 1 0.71 -17.26 -7.07
CA MET A 1 0.00 -16.07 -7.55
C MET A 1 -1.00 -15.69 -6.47
N GLN A 2 -0.72 -14.61 -5.74
CA GLN A 2 -1.52 -14.18 -4.60
C GLN A 2 -2.58 -13.20 -5.14
N LEU A 3 -3.84 -13.62 -5.15
CA LEU A 3 -4.94 -12.82 -5.66
C LEU A 3 -5.41 -11.89 -4.54
N LYS A 4 -4.95 -10.65 -4.57
CA LYS A 4 -5.42 -9.58 -3.68
C LYS A 4 -6.75 -9.03 -4.22
N ALA A 5 -7.83 -9.20 -3.46
CA ALA A 5 -9.11 -8.55 -3.75
C ALA A 5 -9.36 -7.50 -2.67
N GLY A 6 -9.59 -6.26 -3.09
CA GLY A 6 -10.08 -5.18 -2.23
C GLY A 6 -11.52 -4.85 -2.63
N TYR A 7 -12.32 -4.41 -1.66
CA TYR A 7 -13.68 -3.97 -1.92
C TYR A 7 -13.79 -2.46 -1.72
N ILE A 8 -14.60 -1.81 -2.55
CA ILE A 8 -14.98 -0.41 -2.38
C ILE A 8 -16.50 -0.36 -2.44
N ILE A 9 -17.11 0.39 -1.52
CA ILE A 9 -18.54 0.67 -1.50
C ILE A 9 -18.95 1.29 -2.84
N ASP A 10 -20.02 0.80 -3.46
CA ASP A 10 -20.38 1.15 -4.85
C ASP A 10 -20.53 2.68 -5.03
N ALA A 11 -21.21 3.34 -4.10
CA ALA A 11 -21.37 4.80 -4.11
C ALA A 11 -20.03 5.55 -4.04
N ILE A 12 -19.08 5.08 -3.24
CA ILE A 12 -17.72 5.66 -3.12
C ILE A 12 -16.93 5.40 -4.40
N GLY A 13 -17.01 4.18 -4.94
CA GLY A 13 -16.42 3.80 -6.21
C GLY A 13 -16.92 4.68 -7.36
N LYS A 14 -18.20 5.07 -7.34
CA LYS A 14 -18.77 6.02 -8.29
C LYS A 14 -18.15 7.40 -8.18
N VAL A 15 -18.01 7.97 -6.97
CA VAL A 15 -17.34 9.28 -6.79
C VAL A 15 -15.92 9.28 -7.34
N ILE A 16 -15.15 8.22 -7.06
CA ILE A 16 -13.79 8.05 -7.57
C ILE A 16 -13.79 7.97 -9.11
N THR A 17 -14.72 7.19 -9.67
CA THR A 17 -14.83 6.99 -11.12
C THR A 17 -15.22 8.28 -11.83
N ASP A 18 -16.21 9.00 -11.31
CA ASP A 18 -16.66 10.29 -11.84
C ASP A 18 -15.53 11.32 -11.78
N TYR A 19 -14.82 11.42 -10.66
CA TYR A 19 -13.65 12.30 -10.54
C TYR A 19 -12.59 11.97 -11.59
N LYS A 20 -12.20 10.70 -11.72
CA LYS A 20 -11.20 10.24 -12.71
C LYS A 20 -11.65 10.50 -14.15
N SER A 21 -12.96 10.42 -14.43
CA SER A 21 -13.49 10.68 -15.77
C SER A 21 -13.37 12.14 -16.21
N ASN A 22 -13.31 13.07 -15.25
CA ASN A 22 -13.14 14.50 -15.50
C ASN A 22 -11.66 14.91 -15.70
N LEU A 23 -10.71 14.00 -15.48
CA LEU A 23 -9.28 14.25 -15.64
C LEU A 23 -8.79 13.91 -17.05
N ASN A 24 -7.96 14.77 -17.64
CA ASN A 24 -7.40 14.54 -18.96
C ASN A 24 -5.98 13.98 -18.89
N ARG A 25 -5.80 12.72 -19.29
CA ARG A 25 -4.49 12.03 -19.34
C ARG A 25 -3.42 12.73 -20.18
N ARG A 26 -3.80 13.64 -21.08
CA ARG A 26 -2.87 14.42 -21.90
C ARG A 26 -2.32 15.65 -21.17
N ILE A 27 -2.92 16.04 -20.04
CA ILE A 27 -2.48 17.15 -19.21
C ILE A 27 -1.60 16.58 -18.09
N PRO A 28 -0.31 16.97 -17.98
CA PRO A 28 0.61 16.40 -17.00
C PRO A 28 0.12 16.48 -15.55
N THR A 29 -0.49 17.61 -15.15
CA THR A 29 -1.03 17.79 -13.78
C THR A 29 -2.18 16.85 -13.47
N ASP A 30 -3.02 16.52 -14.46
CA ASP A 30 -4.13 15.60 -14.30
C ASP A 30 -3.64 14.15 -14.30
N GLN A 31 -2.60 13.84 -15.09
CA GLN A 31 -1.95 12.55 -15.08
C GLN A 31 -1.33 12.25 -13.70
N ILE A 32 -0.67 13.23 -13.07
CA ILE A 32 -0.15 13.08 -11.69
C ILE A 32 -1.27 12.73 -10.72
N LYS A 33 -2.42 13.42 -10.77
CA LYS A 33 -3.57 13.12 -9.91
C LYS A 33 -4.10 11.71 -10.14
N LEU A 34 -4.22 11.30 -11.41
CA LEU A 34 -4.64 9.94 -11.75
C LEU A 34 -3.68 8.89 -11.18
N ASP A 35 -2.39 9.12 -11.29
CA ASP A 35 -1.35 8.20 -10.82
C ASP A 35 -1.31 8.12 -9.29
N GLN A 36 -1.50 9.25 -8.59
CA GLN A 36 -1.65 9.26 -7.14
C GLN A 36 -2.85 8.42 -6.69
N ILE A 37 -4.02 8.63 -7.28
CA ILE A 37 -5.25 7.90 -6.92
C ILE A 37 -5.11 6.42 -7.23
N ASN A 38 -4.58 6.09 -8.41
CA ASN A 38 -4.38 4.70 -8.81
C ASN A 38 -3.37 4.00 -7.90
N GLY A 39 -2.31 4.71 -7.47
CA GLY A 39 -1.35 4.22 -6.49
C GLY A 39 -2.06 3.88 -5.19
N LEU A 40 -2.74 4.84 -4.58
CA LEU A 40 -3.43 4.65 -3.31
C LEU A 40 -4.42 3.48 -3.35
N LEU A 41 -5.19 3.36 -4.45
CA LEU A 41 -6.15 2.27 -4.64
C LEU A 41 -5.50 0.87 -4.71
N GLN A 42 -4.21 0.76 -5.07
CA GLN A 42 -3.47 -0.50 -4.99
C GLN A 42 -3.13 -0.90 -3.56
N TYR A 43 -3.09 0.06 -2.63
CA TYR A 43 -2.80 -0.15 -1.21
C TYR A 43 -4.08 -0.23 -0.35
N VAL A 44 -5.26 0.06 -0.91
CA VAL A 44 -6.54 -0.16 -0.22
C VAL A 44 -6.69 -1.64 0.09
N SER A 45 -6.98 -1.92 1.36
CA SER A 45 -6.99 -3.23 2.03
C SER A 45 -7.08 -4.43 1.10
N SER A 46 -5.94 -5.10 0.93
CA SER A 46 -5.87 -6.48 0.44
C SER A 46 -5.83 -7.41 1.64
N PHE A 47 -6.74 -8.36 1.74
CA PHE A 47 -6.68 -9.42 2.74
C PHE A 47 -6.14 -10.70 2.10
N ASP A 48 -5.28 -11.38 2.84
CA ASP A 48 -4.87 -12.74 2.51
C ASP A 48 -5.88 -13.72 3.08
N VAL A 49 -6.32 -14.66 2.25
CA VAL A 49 -7.20 -15.75 2.67
C VAL A 49 -6.35 -17.00 2.85
N GLU A 50 -6.08 -17.36 4.09
CA GLU A 50 -5.49 -18.64 4.43
C GLU A 50 -6.59 -19.66 4.77
N PHE A 51 -6.43 -20.88 4.26
CA PHE A 51 -7.27 -22.00 4.66
C PHE A 51 -6.62 -22.71 5.85
N PRO A 52 -7.21 -22.66 7.05
CA PRO A 52 -6.62 -23.29 8.23
C PRO A 52 -6.60 -24.82 8.06
N PRO A 53 -5.59 -25.52 8.62
CA PRO A 53 -5.62 -26.97 8.70
C PRO A 53 -6.91 -27.48 9.37
N PRO A 54 -7.52 -28.59 8.90
CA PRO A 54 -7.07 -29.48 7.82
C PRO A 54 -7.52 -29.06 6.41
N TYR A 55 -8.17 -27.91 6.25
CA TYR A 55 -8.83 -27.48 5.00
C TYR A 55 -7.88 -26.87 3.97
N GLN A 56 -6.57 -27.12 4.09
CA GLN A 56 -5.59 -26.66 3.11
C GLN A 56 -5.95 -27.19 1.72
N HIS A 57 -6.47 -26.31 0.88
CA HIS A 57 -6.89 -26.63 -0.46
C HIS A 57 -5.77 -26.28 -1.44
N TYR A 58 -5.23 -27.28 -2.13
CA TYR A 58 -4.21 -27.09 -3.16
C TYR A 58 -4.85 -27.34 -4.54
N PRO A 59 -5.52 -26.34 -5.14
CA PRO A 59 -6.10 -26.53 -6.47
C PRO A 59 -5.00 -26.79 -7.49
N ASP A 60 -5.14 -27.85 -8.28
CA ASP A 60 -4.26 -28.10 -9.41
C ASP A 60 -4.58 -27.13 -10.55
N PHE A 61 -3.81 -26.05 -10.62
CA PHE A 61 -3.99 -25.00 -11.62
C PHE A 61 -3.76 -25.47 -13.07
N LYS A 62 -3.18 -26.67 -13.30
CA LYS A 62 -3.04 -27.23 -14.66
C LYS A 62 -4.35 -27.81 -15.18
N THR A 63 -5.21 -28.31 -14.29
CA THR A 63 -6.49 -28.95 -14.64
C THR A 63 -7.69 -28.05 -14.36
N LEU A 64 -7.50 -27.02 -13.54
CA LEU A 64 -8.52 -26.03 -13.21
C LEU A 64 -8.94 -25.22 -14.45
N LYS A 65 -10.19 -25.39 -14.90
CA LYS A 65 -10.75 -24.55 -15.95
C LYS A 65 -10.95 -23.12 -15.42
N PRO A 66 -10.28 -22.09 -15.98
CA PRO A 66 -10.34 -20.73 -15.42
C PRO A 66 -11.77 -20.19 -15.29
N VAL A 67 -12.62 -20.45 -16.29
CA VAL A 67 -14.03 -20.04 -16.28
C VAL A 67 -14.80 -20.63 -15.10
N LEU A 68 -14.59 -21.93 -14.78
CA LEU A 68 -15.26 -22.57 -13.65
C LEU A 68 -14.73 -22.05 -12.31
N ALA A 69 -13.43 -21.76 -12.23
CA ALA A 69 -12.86 -21.14 -11.05
C ALA A 69 -13.43 -19.73 -10.80
N THR A 70 -13.55 -18.92 -11.86
CA THR A 70 -14.18 -17.61 -11.79
C THR A 70 -15.65 -17.71 -11.38
N LEU A 71 -16.43 -18.63 -11.97
CA LEU A 71 -17.82 -18.85 -11.59
C LEU A 71 -17.97 -19.31 -10.15
N ASN A 72 -17.14 -20.26 -9.71
CA ASN A 72 -17.14 -20.72 -8.32
C ASN A 72 -16.81 -19.57 -7.36
N ASN A 73 -15.85 -18.69 -7.70
CA ASN A 73 -15.58 -17.50 -6.92
C ASN A 73 -16.78 -16.55 -6.87
N ILE A 74 -17.44 -16.29 -8.01
CA ILE A 74 -18.64 -15.45 -8.05
C ILE A 74 -19.76 -16.03 -7.17
N ILE A 75 -19.98 -17.34 -7.21
CA ILE A 75 -21.05 -18.01 -6.45
C ILE A 75 -20.71 -18.06 -4.95
N THR A 76 -19.50 -18.48 -4.59
CA THR A 76 -19.12 -18.73 -3.20
C THR A 76 -18.67 -17.48 -2.45
N ARG A 77 -18.17 -16.46 -3.17
CA ARG A 77 -17.58 -15.24 -2.59
C ARG A 77 -18.28 -13.97 -3.05
N GLY A 78 -19.27 -14.06 -3.93
CA GLY A 78 -19.87 -12.89 -4.59
C GLY A 78 -19.02 -12.36 -5.73
N LEU A 79 -19.49 -11.30 -6.40
CA LEU A 79 -18.70 -10.61 -7.42
C LEU A 79 -17.45 -10.02 -6.75
N PRO A 80 -16.22 -10.42 -7.14
CA PRO A 80 -14.98 -10.11 -6.41
C PRO A 80 -14.63 -8.61 -6.35
N THR A 81 -15.42 -7.77 -7.01
CA THR A 81 -15.25 -6.31 -7.08
C THR A 81 -16.33 -5.52 -6.35
N ARG A 82 -17.35 -6.17 -5.75
CA ARG A 82 -18.42 -5.46 -5.01
C ARG A 82 -18.24 -5.65 -3.51
N ALA A 83 -18.55 -4.60 -2.75
CA ALA A 83 -18.50 -4.68 -1.30
C ALA A 83 -19.52 -5.69 -0.73
N PRO A 84 -19.18 -6.38 0.37
CA PRO A 84 -20.14 -7.19 1.11
C PRO A 84 -21.39 -6.38 1.49
N ILE A 85 -22.57 -6.99 1.33
CA ILE A 85 -23.87 -6.37 1.66
C ILE A 85 -23.90 -5.83 3.10
N ILE A 86 -23.21 -6.49 4.04
CA ILE A 86 -23.13 -6.02 5.43
C ILE A 86 -22.50 -4.62 5.55
N LEU A 87 -21.49 -4.30 4.73
CA LEU A 87 -20.87 -2.97 4.72
C LEU A 87 -21.78 -1.96 4.03
N GLU A 88 -22.40 -2.33 2.92
CA GLU A 88 -23.37 -1.48 2.23
C GLU A 88 -24.55 -1.10 3.14
N ASN A 89 -25.09 -2.06 3.89
CA ASN A 89 -26.14 -1.82 4.86
C ASN A 89 -25.70 -0.87 5.98
N LEU A 90 -24.47 -1.00 6.49
CA LEU A 90 -23.93 -0.08 7.50
C LEU A 90 -23.89 1.38 6.98
N PHE A 91 -23.48 1.57 5.72
CA PHE A 91 -23.46 2.88 5.08
C PHE A 91 -24.88 3.43 4.86
N SER A 92 -25.86 2.55 4.60
CA SER A 92 -27.26 2.96 4.55
C SER A 92 -27.82 3.32 5.93
N GLU A 93 -27.45 2.60 7.00
CA GLU A 93 -27.92 2.84 8.37
C GLU A 93 -27.52 4.23 8.86
N ILE A 94 -26.32 4.68 8.52
CA ILE A 94 -25.84 6.05 8.80
C ILE A 94 -26.40 7.11 7.82
N ASN A 95 -27.34 6.70 6.96
CA ASN A 95 -28.01 7.53 5.96
C ASN A 95 -27.04 8.22 4.99
N LEU A 96 -25.98 7.50 4.57
CA LEU A 96 -25.01 7.99 3.60
C LEU A 96 -25.38 7.57 2.17
N ILE A 97 -25.90 6.35 2.01
CA ILE A 97 -26.33 5.79 0.72
C ILE A 97 -27.80 5.35 0.76
N GLU A 98 -28.40 5.18 -0.40
CA GLU A 98 -29.70 4.53 -0.55
C GLU A 98 -29.57 3.00 -0.48
N SER A 99 -30.43 2.33 0.29
CA SER A 99 -30.33 0.88 0.54
C SER A 99 -31.09 0.01 -0.46
N LYS A 100 -31.89 0.57 -1.36
CA LYS A 100 -32.73 -0.23 -2.24
C LYS A 100 -33.39 0.61 -3.33
N ILE A 101 -33.40 0.07 -4.55
CA ILE A 101 -34.39 0.41 -5.57
C ILE A 101 -35.12 -0.92 -5.85
N ASP A 102 -36.39 -1.02 -5.48
CA ASP A 102 -37.26 -2.19 -5.71
C ASP A 102 -36.79 -3.52 -5.05
N ASP A 103 -36.74 -4.61 -5.83
CA ASP A 103 -36.34 -5.96 -5.41
C ASP A 103 -34.84 -6.25 -5.67
N GLU A 104 -34.08 -5.24 -6.10
CA GLU A 104 -32.64 -5.34 -6.36
C GLU A 104 -31.84 -4.54 -5.31
N PHE A 105 -30.76 -5.16 -4.82
CA PHE A 105 -29.77 -4.43 -4.02
C PHE A 105 -28.92 -3.57 -4.95
N ASN A 106 -29.22 -2.27 -4.99
CA ASN A 106 -28.49 -1.30 -5.78
C ASN A 106 -28.10 -0.11 -4.89
N TYR A 107 -26.80 0.06 -4.66
CA TYR A 107 -26.22 1.07 -3.75
C TYR A 107 -25.46 2.22 -4.45
N PRO A 108 -25.82 2.72 -5.65
CA PRO A 108 -24.97 3.66 -6.37
C PRO A 108 -25.20 5.11 -5.95
N VAL A 109 -26.26 5.39 -5.19
CA VAL A 109 -26.74 6.74 -4.90
C VAL A 109 -26.32 7.18 -3.50
N LEU A 110 -25.53 8.24 -3.46
CA LEU A 110 -25.26 9.00 -2.26
C LEU A 110 -26.48 9.85 -1.89
N LYS A 111 -26.93 9.76 -0.63
CA LYS A 111 -27.92 10.68 -0.06
C LYS A 111 -27.28 12.00 0.39
N LYS A 112 -25.98 11.97 0.64
CA LYS A 112 -25.18 13.13 1.05
C LYS A 112 -23.95 13.18 0.17
N GLU A 113 -23.67 14.36 -0.37
CA GLU A 113 -22.46 14.57 -1.15
C GLU A 113 -21.22 14.32 -0.29
N ILE A 114 -20.27 13.56 -0.84
CA ILE A 114 -18.97 13.34 -0.24
C ILE A 114 -17.95 14.00 -1.17
N PRO A 115 -17.27 15.08 -0.71
CA PRO A 115 -16.21 15.68 -1.50
C PRO A 115 -15.13 14.65 -1.83
N PHE A 116 -14.64 14.67 -3.07
CA PHE A 116 -13.56 13.77 -3.48
C PHE A 116 -12.32 13.92 -2.60
N ASP A 117 -11.97 15.14 -2.20
CA ASP A 117 -10.81 15.41 -1.33
C ASP A 117 -10.91 14.68 0.00
N THR A 118 -12.11 14.51 0.54
CA THR A 118 -12.34 13.70 1.75
C THR A 118 -11.98 12.24 1.48
N ILE A 119 -12.46 11.66 0.39
CA ILE A 119 -12.12 10.27 0.01
C ILE A 119 -10.62 10.14 -0.22
N PHE A 120 -10.01 11.10 -0.91
CA PHE A 120 -8.58 11.12 -1.15
C PHE A 120 -7.79 11.12 0.17
N GLN A 121 -8.16 11.96 1.15
CA GLN A 121 -7.54 11.93 2.48
C GLN A 121 -7.77 10.59 3.19
N LEU A 122 -8.97 10.02 3.10
CA LEU A 122 -9.30 8.73 3.74
C LEU A 122 -8.48 7.56 3.16
N LEU A 123 -8.08 7.63 1.88
CA LEU A 123 -7.20 6.62 1.27
C LEU A 123 -5.78 6.61 1.89
N HIS A 124 -5.40 7.64 2.64
CA HIS A 124 -4.13 7.72 3.38
C HIS A 124 -4.28 7.29 4.84
N ILE A 125 -5.46 6.82 5.28
CA ILE A 125 -5.66 6.47 6.68
C ILE A 125 -4.67 5.38 7.08
N LEU A 126 -3.86 5.74 8.07
CA LEU A 126 -3.16 4.85 8.97
C LEU A 126 -3.94 4.89 10.28
N GLU A 127 -4.09 3.78 10.99
CA GLU A 127 -4.79 3.79 12.29
C GLU A 127 -3.86 4.44 13.33
N PRO A 128 -4.05 5.71 13.72
CA PRO A 128 -3.07 6.41 14.53
C PRO A 128 -2.98 5.89 15.97
N LYS A 129 -3.91 5.03 16.40
CA LYS A 129 -3.90 4.43 17.75
C LYS A 129 -3.58 2.94 17.73
N LEU A 130 -3.22 2.37 16.58
CA LEU A 130 -2.84 0.96 16.51
C LEU A 130 -1.46 0.80 17.12
N GLU A 131 -1.42 0.25 18.34
CA GLU A 131 -0.19 -0.19 18.97
C GLU A 131 0.16 -1.60 18.48
N ILE A 132 1.31 -1.70 17.80
CA ILE A 132 1.85 -2.98 17.32
C ILE A 132 3.01 -3.35 18.24
N SER A 133 2.86 -4.45 18.97
CA SER A 133 3.95 -5.04 19.77
C SER A 133 4.93 -5.82 18.89
N GLU A 134 6.10 -6.15 19.44
CA GLU A 134 7.17 -6.82 18.69
C GLU A 134 6.73 -8.14 18.06
N ASN A 135 5.97 -8.94 18.81
CA ASN A 135 5.41 -10.21 18.34
C ASN A 135 4.27 -10.07 17.31
N GLN A 136 3.74 -8.86 17.11
CA GLN A 136 2.66 -8.57 16.15
C GLN A 136 3.17 -7.77 14.95
N TYR A 137 4.42 -7.30 14.98
CA TYR A 137 5.00 -6.55 13.88
C TYR A 137 5.20 -7.48 12.68
N GLY A 138 4.67 -7.07 11.53
CA GLY A 138 4.75 -7.85 10.28
C GLY A 138 6.14 -7.90 9.66
N GLY A 139 7.07 -7.06 10.14
CA GLY A 139 8.47 -7.08 9.78
C GLY A 139 9.33 -7.82 10.82
N LEU A 140 10.57 -8.09 10.44
CA LEU A 140 11.60 -8.62 11.32
C LEU A 140 12.75 -7.61 11.41
N PRO A 141 12.84 -6.78 12.46
CA PRO A 141 13.99 -5.91 12.69
C PRO A 141 15.27 -6.76 12.83
N GLY A 142 16.38 -6.29 12.25
CA GLY A 142 17.69 -6.95 12.28
C GLY A 142 18.43 -6.81 13.60
N SER A 143 18.02 -5.86 14.45
CA SER A 143 18.71 -5.55 15.70
C SER A 143 17.79 -4.98 16.78
N PHE A 144 18.25 -5.02 18.05
CA PHE A 144 17.57 -4.37 19.17
C PHE A 144 17.46 -2.84 18.98
N SER A 145 18.44 -2.23 18.32
CA SER A 145 18.45 -0.79 18.03
C SER A 145 17.33 -0.40 17.07
N GLU A 146 17.09 -1.20 16.03
CA GLU A 146 15.97 -1.01 15.10
C GLU A 146 14.61 -1.13 15.79
N TRP A 147 14.43 -2.12 16.68
CA TRP A 147 13.20 -2.20 17.46
C TRP A 147 13.02 -1.00 18.39
N LYS A 148 14.09 -0.59 19.08
CA LYS A 148 14.07 0.60 19.95
C LYS A 148 13.74 1.88 19.18
N PHE A 149 14.15 1.99 17.91
CA PHE A 149 13.73 3.09 17.06
C PHE A 149 12.22 3.11 16.86
N LEU A 150 11.62 1.99 16.47
CA LEU A 150 10.17 1.88 16.29
C LEU A 150 9.39 2.12 17.59
N ASP A 151 9.85 1.56 18.70
CA ASP A 151 9.08 1.48 19.94
C ASP A 151 9.30 2.65 20.89
N VAL A 152 10.52 3.21 20.91
CA VAL A 152 10.89 4.30 21.83
C VAL A 152 11.01 5.62 21.09
N ALA A 153 11.78 5.68 20.00
CA ALA A 153 12.02 6.94 19.29
C ALA A 153 10.76 7.42 18.53
N LEU A 154 9.98 6.48 17.98
CA LEU A 154 8.75 6.77 17.24
C LEU A 154 7.48 6.48 18.05
N LYS A 155 7.56 6.44 19.39
CA LYS A 155 6.40 6.18 20.26
C LYS A 155 5.21 7.12 19.99
N ASP A 156 5.49 8.38 19.66
CA ASP A 156 4.48 9.41 19.40
C ASP A 156 3.95 9.33 17.95
N PHE A 157 4.52 8.45 17.13
CA PHE A 157 4.18 8.17 15.74
C PHE A 157 3.91 6.67 15.55
N PRO A 158 2.94 6.06 16.27
CA PRO A 158 2.68 4.62 16.22
C PRO A 158 2.31 4.10 14.83
N PHE A 159 1.80 4.97 13.95
CA PHE A 159 1.56 4.65 12.54
C PHE A 159 2.84 4.25 11.79
N ALA A 160 4.03 4.62 12.25
CA ALA A 160 5.30 4.26 11.60
C ALA A 160 5.46 2.73 11.49
N LYS A 161 5.01 1.99 12.51
CA LYS A 161 4.99 0.52 12.53
C LYS A 161 4.04 -0.08 11.47
N GLN A 162 3.11 0.69 10.91
CA GLN A 162 2.23 0.22 9.84
C GLN A 162 2.83 0.42 8.44
N ILE A 163 3.75 1.37 8.29
CA ILE A 163 4.26 1.80 6.98
C ILE A 163 5.71 1.39 6.71
N PHE A 164 6.51 1.17 7.76
CA PHE A 164 7.90 0.80 7.60
C PHE A 164 8.06 -0.69 7.30
N GLN A 165 8.77 -0.97 6.22
CA GLN A 165 9.21 -2.29 5.82
C GLN A 165 10.62 -2.51 6.36
N SER A 166 10.76 -3.44 7.30
CA SER A 166 12.06 -3.79 7.85
C SER A 166 12.81 -4.76 6.93
N GLN A 167 14.14 -4.67 6.90
CA GLN A 167 15.00 -5.65 6.23
C GLN A 167 14.66 -5.87 4.74
N ARG A 168 14.21 -4.81 4.04
CA ARG A 168 13.89 -4.85 2.60
C ARG A 168 15.17 -5.05 1.79
N ASP A 169 15.16 -5.97 0.84
CA ASP A 169 16.31 -6.18 -0.05
C ASP A 169 16.53 -4.94 -0.93
N LEU A 170 17.74 -4.39 -0.94
CA LEU A 170 18.14 -3.24 -1.75
C LEU A 170 17.88 -3.47 -3.25
N ALA A 171 17.93 -4.72 -3.72
CA ALA A 171 17.61 -5.06 -5.11
C ALA A 171 16.14 -4.76 -5.50
N THR A 172 15.26 -4.53 -4.52
CA THR A 172 13.87 -4.14 -4.75
C THR A 172 13.65 -2.63 -4.85
N ILE A 173 14.70 -1.83 -4.66
CA ILE A 173 14.68 -0.37 -4.84
C ILE A 173 14.89 0.00 -6.32
N GLY A 174 15.70 -0.78 -7.04
CA GLY A 174 16.03 -0.52 -8.43
C GLY A 174 16.76 -1.67 -9.11
N ASN A 175 16.90 -1.59 -10.43
CA ASN A 175 17.69 -2.54 -11.20
C ASN A 175 19.17 -2.10 -11.20
N GLY A 176 20.09 -2.93 -10.70
CA GLY A 176 21.54 -2.67 -10.87
C GLY A 176 22.42 -3.13 -9.73
N LEU A 177 21.87 -3.27 -8.52
CA LEU A 177 22.60 -3.72 -7.34
C LEU A 177 22.20 -5.16 -7.00
N ALA A 178 22.94 -6.12 -7.53
CA ALA A 178 22.83 -7.52 -7.14
C ALA A 178 23.79 -7.79 -5.98
N GLY A 179 23.25 -8.10 -4.79
CA GLY A 179 24.14 -8.33 -3.65
C GLY A 179 23.50 -8.42 -2.28
N GLY A 180 22.33 -9.06 -2.13
CA GLY A 180 21.83 -9.66 -0.87
C GLY A 180 21.98 -8.85 0.42
N ARG A 181 21.93 -7.51 0.34
CA ARG A 181 22.00 -6.63 1.51
C ARG A 181 20.66 -5.95 1.69
N THR A 182 20.19 -6.02 2.92
CA THR A 182 18.94 -5.45 3.34
C THR A 182 19.15 -4.02 3.83
N LEU A 183 18.10 -3.22 3.69
CA LEU A 183 17.93 -1.93 4.33
C LEU A 183 17.34 -2.17 5.72
N ASP A 184 17.68 -1.35 6.72
CA ASP A 184 17.10 -1.54 8.06
C ASP A 184 15.60 -1.24 8.07
N PHE A 185 15.20 -0.04 7.63
CA PHE A 185 13.81 0.26 7.29
C PHE A 185 13.70 1.00 5.97
N SER A 186 12.57 0.82 5.31
CA SER A 186 12.18 1.63 4.15
C SER A 186 10.69 1.92 4.16
N PHE A 187 10.31 3.03 3.57
CA PHE A 187 8.93 3.39 3.28
C PHE A 187 8.85 3.85 1.83
N GLU A 188 7.98 3.20 1.06
CA GLU A 188 7.69 3.61 -0.30
C GLU A 188 6.35 4.34 -0.31
N PHE A 189 6.30 5.53 -0.91
CA PHE A 189 5.07 6.29 -0.97
C PHE A 189 4.04 5.53 -1.82
N PRO A 190 2.76 5.47 -1.39
CA PRO A 190 1.74 4.68 -2.05
C PRO A 190 1.17 5.36 -3.30
N TYR A 191 2.03 5.96 -4.14
CA TYR A 191 1.65 6.64 -5.37
C TYR A 191 2.31 5.97 -6.56
N LEU A 192 1.61 5.89 -7.69
CA LEU A 192 2.28 5.55 -8.94
C LEU A 192 3.09 6.75 -9.38
N ILE A 193 4.34 6.49 -9.78
CA ILE A 193 5.19 7.47 -10.43
C ILE A 193 5.31 7.04 -11.88
N THR A 194 4.64 7.75 -12.79
CA THR A 194 4.88 7.57 -14.23
C THR A 194 5.96 8.53 -14.70
N ASN A 195 6.98 8.00 -15.36
CA ASN A 195 8.10 8.73 -15.96
C ASN A 195 7.68 9.70 -17.10
N SER A 196 6.39 10.00 -17.23
CA SER A 196 5.78 10.80 -18.29
C SER A 196 6.13 12.28 -18.21
N VAL A 197 6.65 12.74 -17.07
CA VAL A 197 7.17 14.09 -16.92
C VAL A 197 8.69 13.99 -17.03
N GLY A 198 9.21 14.37 -18.20
CA GLY A 198 10.66 14.45 -18.42
C GLY A 198 11.32 15.18 -17.26
N ASN A 199 12.26 14.50 -16.61
CA ASN A 199 12.84 14.84 -15.32
C ASN A 199 11.78 14.93 -14.21
N LEU A 200 11.65 13.85 -13.43
CA LEU A 200 11.17 13.98 -12.06
C LEU A 200 12.00 15.11 -11.44
N THR A 201 11.37 16.25 -11.16
CA THR A 201 12.04 17.29 -10.38
C THR A 201 12.50 16.64 -9.06
N ASP A 202 13.59 17.14 -8.45
CA ASP A 202 14.19 16.69 -7.18
C ASP A 202 13.22 16.47 -5.98
N LYS A 203 11.93 16.72 -6.17
CA LYS A 203 10.82 16.67 -5.21
C LYS A 203 9.89 15.46 -5.34
N GLN A 204 10.10 14.55 -6.29
CA GLN A 204 9.27 13.33 -6.43
C GLN A 204 10.07 12.09 -5.99
N LYS A 205 10.42 12.04 -4.71
CA LYS A 205 10.98 10.85 -4.10
C LYS A 205 9.96 9.70 -4.15
N GLN A 206 10.39 8.49 -4.51
CA GLN A 206 9.62 7.24 -4.49
C GLN A 206 9.50 6.72 -3.05
N GLY A 207 10.44 7.04 -2.18
CA GLY A 207 10.40 6.63 -0.79
C GLY A 207 11.55 7.16 0.07
N ILE A 208 11.59 6.69 1.31
CA ILE A 208 12.60 7.02 2.32
C ILE A 208 13.20 5.71 2.83
N ILE A 209 14.51 5.72 3.07
CA ILE A 209 15.29 4.64 3.66
C ILE A 209 15.85 5.13 4.99
N PHE A 210 15.81 4.28 6.02
CA PHE A 210 16.48 4.51 7.29
C PHE A 210 17.58 3.44 7.46
N GLU A 211 18.81 3.89 7.70
CA GLU A 211 19.97 3.03 7.98
C GLU A 211 20.54 3.38 9.38
N PHE A 212 20.81 2.35 10.18
CA PHE A 212 21.32 2.44 11.54
C PHE A 212 22.78 1.99 11.57
N ASP A 213 23.65 2.89 11.17
CA ASP A 213 25.08 2.63 11.08
C ASP A 213 25.69 2.34 12.47
N GLY A 214 26.24 1.14 12.62
CA GLY A 214 27.06 0.79 13.78
C GLY A 214 28.50 1.35 13.69
N PRO A 215 29.33 1.19 14.75
CA PRO A 215 30.72 1.69 14.78
C PRO A 215 31.61 1.22 13.61
N HIS A 216 31.29 0.07 13.01
CA HIS A 216 32.02 -0.50 11.88
C HIS A 216 31.88 0.31 10.58
N HIS A 217 30.86 1.18 10.46
CA HIS A 217 30.69 2.11 9.34
C HIS A 217 31.74 3.25 9.34
N GLN A 218 32.56 3.35 10.39
CA GLN A 218 33.70 4.28 10.38
C GLN A 218 34.88 3.78 9.54
N LEU A 219 34.91 2.49 9.19
CA LEU A 219 35.97 1.90 8.36
C LEU A 219 35.87 2.42 6.92
N LYS A 220 37.01 2.80 6.32
CA LYS A 220 37.08 3.38 4.97
C LYS A 220 36.40 2.53 3.90
N THR A 221 36.54 1.20 3.99
CA THR A 221 35.92 0.26 3.05
C THR A 221 34.40 0.27 3.18
N VAL A 222 33.88 0.34 4.40
CA VAL A 222 32.43 0.35 4.65
C VAL A 222 31.83 1.66 4.17
N LYS A 223 32.48 2.81 4.45
CA LYS A 223 32.05 4.12 3.92
C LYS A 223 31.96 4.17 2.41
N TYR A 224 32.91 3.55 1.70
CA TYR A 224 32.87 3.47 0.25
C TYR A 224 31.61 2.73 -0.23
N PHE A 225 31.28 1.60 0.42
CA PHE A 225 30.06 0.85 0.10
C PHE A 225 28.80 1.62 0.48
N ASP A 226 28.78 2.34 1.60
CA ASP A 226 27.63 3.15 2.02
C ASP A 226 27.35 4.27 1.02
N ASN A 227 28.39 4.99 0.57
CA ASN A 227 28.25 6.01 -0.47
C ASN A 227 27.68 5.41 -1.77
N TYR A 228 28.17 4.25 -2.19
CA TYR A 228 27.67 3.58 -3.39
C TYR A 228 26.19 3.17 -3.25
N ARG A 229 25.77 2.74 -2.05
CA ARG A 229 24.36 2.43 -1.76
C ARG A 229 23.50 3.69 -1.77
N ASP A 230 23.99 4.79 -1.21
CA ASP A 230 23.29 6.07 -1.17
C ASP A 230 23.10 6.66 -2.56
N GLU A 231 24.15 6.63 -3.39
CA GLU A 231 24.07 7.04 -4.80
C GLU A 231 23.03 6.21 -5.55
N PHE A 232 23.03 4.89 -5.37
CA PHE A 232 22.02 4.02 -5.98
C PHE A 232 20.60 4.31 -5.49
N ALA A 233 20.40 4.57 -4.20
CA ALA A 233 19.10 4.93 -3.66
C ALA A 233 18.62 6.26 -4.26
N ASP A 234 19.49 7.27 -4.36
CA ASP A 234 19.17 8.57 -4.92
C ASP A 234 18.83 8.49 -6.41
N GLU A 235 19.58 7.72 -7.20
CA GLU A 235 19.28 7.42 -8.61
C GLU A 235 17.90 6.76 -8.81
N ASN A 236 17.41 6.03 -7.81
CA ASN A 236 16.10 5.41 -7.79
C ASN A 236 15.05 6.24 -7.04
N ASN A 237 15.33 7.52 -6.78
CA ASN A 237 14.45 8.49 -6.11
C ASN A 237 14.13 8.14 -4.65
N PHE A 238 14.98 7.41 -3.95
CA PHE A 238 14.87 7.25 -2.50
C PHE A 238 15.74 8.29 -1.77
N GLU A 239 15.30 8.69 -0.58
CA GLU A 239 16.10 9.50 0.33
C GLU A 239 16.62 8.62 1.47
N THR A 240 17.94 8.58 1.68
CA THR A 240 18.55 7.81 2.78
C THR A 240 18.80 8.69 3.99
N LEU A 241 18.20 8.33 5.12
CA LEU A 241 18.36 8.99 6.41
C LEU A 241 19.11 8.08 7.38
N ARG A 242 20.09 8.64 8.09
CA ARG A 242 20.85 7.97 9.15
C ARG A 242 20.62 8.68 10.46
N PRO A 243 19.64 8.23 11.28
CA PRO A 243 19.36 8.88 12.54
C PRO A 243 20.46 8.58 13.57
N ILE A 244 20.86 9.59 14.34
CA ILE A 244 21.86 9.48 15.40
C ILE A 244 21.12 9.26 16.73
N PHE A 245 21.48 8.19 17.47
CA PHE A 245 20.93 7.86 18.81
C PHE A 245 22.01 7.84 19.88
#